data_AF-A0A0W1EYW0-F1
#
_entry.id   AF-A0A0W1EYW0-F1
#
_cell.length_a   1.000
_cell.length_b   1.000
_cell.length_c   1.000
_cell.angle_alpha   90.00
_cell.angle_beta   90.00
_cell.angle_gamma   90.00
#
_symmetry.space_group_name_H-M   'P 1'
#
loop_
_entity.id
_entity.type
_entity.pdbx_description
1 polymer ?
#
loop_
_entity_poly.entity_id
_entity_poly.type
_entity_poly.pdbx_seq_one_letter_code
_entity_poly.pdbx_strand_id
1 'polypeptide(L)'
;MSQSNLCQHGAAACLNQHELIRKYRCTDCGEVMMCCCDEAFGRRFLAHQLVEGCELETQLRVPVTIAFQPNICNGCRGLALEPAPAAAGLGRTSKIKRFYWRELFFRETEAVADWDASHPDVADEDVRSAHKRIEREILDEIKQLHAAAPLYDMTEPSQADILDRCQVDIESFYPDYAASPEKGAVVLVEGETVSPETFVSRHYQRLGWSVLELESRPLHALFAVMMWLLIEDGADPQNRIVTFGSRTAFDARVPGEMIWTHLPDDFGTPGYGRRRKAAVDEHFSFFFEPDGHVDTGDLLWLFDYWRFHSARLREYLWAHHDRDVDRARQLIEIFPPGTILVILRYLVDDYWGRYLGWPDLLLWRDDEILLIEVKSSSDRLSGDQMRWIVDNFEQLKLPFRVAKLHRPSRQNRRSTGSYPSPGQSWPRLQ
;
A
#
# COMPACT_ATOMS: atom_id res chain seq x y z
N MET A 1 -38.32 -12.85 -25.57
CA MET A 1 -37.28 -13.71 -24.96
C MET A 1 -36.46 -14.29 -26.11
N SER A 2 -35.41 -13.59 -26.54
CA SER A 2 -34.48 -14.12 -27.53
C SER A 2 -33.72 -15.29 -26.91
N GLN A 3 -33.41 -16.32 -27.70
CA GLN A 3 -32.54 -17.41 -27.28
C GLN A 3 -31.28 -16.80 -26.63
N SER A 4 -31.04 -17.13 -25.36
CA SER A 4 -29.82 -16.76 -24.66
C SER A 4 -28.66 -17.41 -25.41
N ASN A 5 -27.86 -16.61 -26.13
CA ASN A 5 -26.61 -17.07 -26.70
C ASN A 5 -25.73 -17.57 -25.54
N LEU A 6 -25.67 -18.90 -25.39
CA LEU A 6 -24.77 -19.52 -24.43
C LEU A 6 -23.36 -19.49 -25.00
N CYS A 7 -22.39 -19.03 -24.20
CA CYS A 7 -20.99 -19.23 -24.55
C CYS A 7 -20.66 -20.73 -24.43
N GLN A 8 -20.19 -21.35 -25.52
CA GLN A 8 -19.86 -22.78 -25.55
C GLN A 8 -18.40 -23.07 -25.18
N HIS A 9 -17.61 -22.04 -24.88
CA HIS A 9 -16.19 -22.15 -24.57
C HIS A 9 -15.96 -22.42 -23.08
N GLY A 10 -14.97 -23.25 -22.76
CA GLY A 10 -14.69 -23.69 -21.39
C GLY A 10 -13.82 -22.74 -20.57
N ALA A 11 -13.17 -21.77 -21.22
CA ALA A 11 -12.18 -20.89 -20.60
C ALA A 11 -12.68 -19.45 -20.52
N ALA A 12 -12.68 -18.93 -19.30
CA ALA A 12 -13.02 -17.54 -19.02
C ALA A 12 -12.11 -17.00 -17.91
N ALA A 13 -11.65 -15.76 -18.09
CA ALA A 13 -10.82 -15.03 -17.15
C ALA A 13 -11.65 -13.98 -16.41
N CYS A 14 -11.46 -13.87 -15.09
CA CYS A 14 -12.12 -12.83 -14.30
C CYS A 14 -11.51 -11.46 -14.63
N LEU A 15 -12.34 -10.48 -15.00
CA LEU A 15 -11.86 -9.13 -15.34
C LEU A 15 -11.35 -8.36 -14.13
N ASN A 16 -12.06 -8.51 -13.00
CA ASN A 16 -11.72 -7.90 -11.74
C ASN A 16 -12.28 -8.70 -10.56
N GLN A 17 -11.37 -9.33 -9.84
CA GLN A 17 -11.64 -10.14 -8.65
C GLN A 17 -12.25 -9.37 -7.47
N HIS A 18 -12.10 -8.03 -7.47
CA HIS A 18 -12.59 -7.11 -6.43
C HIS A 18 -14.00 -6.57 -6.72
N GLU A 19 -14.65 -7.01 -7.80
CA GLU A 19 -16.07 -6.76 -7.99
C GLU A 19 -16.94 -7.72 -7.17
N LEU A 20 -18.07 -7.20 -6.65
CA LEU A 20 -19.06 -8.00 -5.94
C LEU A 20 -19.73 -8.97 -6.91
N ILE A 21 -20.31 -8.45 -8.00
CA ILE A 21 -20.77 -9.25 -9.13
C ILE A 21 -19.64 -9.34 -10.15
N ARG A 22 -18.89 -10.44 -10.17
CA ARG A 22 -17.70 -10.57 -11.01
C ARG A 22 -18.06 -10.76 -12.48
N LYS A 23 -17.29 -10.12 -13.36
CA LYS A 23 -17.40 -10.28 -14.81
C LYS A 23 -16.24 -11.12 -15.30
N TYR A 24 -16.55 -11.92 -16.30
CA TYR A 24 -15.62 -12.86 -16.90
C TYR A 24 -15.61 -12.63 -18.40
N ARG A 25 -14.42 -12.64 -19.00
CA ARG A 25 -14.22 -12.58 -20.44
C ARG A 25 -13.83 -13.96 -20.94
N CYS A 26 -14.58 -14.44 -21.93
CA CYS A 26 -14.24 -15.67 -22.63
C CYS A 26 -12.91 -15.49 -23.36
N THR A 27 -11.97 -16.42 -23.19
CA THR A 27 -10.66 -16.33 -23.86
C THR A 27 -10.75 -16.56 -25.37
N ASP A 28 -11.79 -17.23 -25.83
CA ASP A 28 -11.89 -17.69 -27.22
C ASP A 28 -12.74 -16.75 -28.09
N CYS A 29 -13.90 -16.31 -27.59
CA CYS A 29 -14.80 -15.41 -28.33
C CYS A 29 -14.82 -13.97 -27.80
N GLY A 30 -14.15 -13.68 -26.69
CA GLY A 30 -14.08 -12.32 -26.12
C GLY A 30 -15.38 -11.84 -25.46
N GLU A 31 -16.46 -12.63 -25.48
CA GLU A 31 -17.73 -12.31 -24.83
C GLU A 31 -17.57 -12.13 -23.33
N VAL A 32 -18.36 -11.21 -22.76
CA VAL A 32 -18.31 -10.80 -21.36
C VAL A 32 -19.60 -11.19 -20.65
N MET A 33 -19.46 -11.87 -19.53
CA MET A 33 -20.56 -12.55 -18.84
C MET A 33 -20.37 -12.56 -17.32
N MET A 34 -21.44 -12.94 -16.61
CA MET A 34 -21.44 -13.15 -15.17
C MET A 34 -21.82 -14.60 -14.87
N CYS A 35 -21.43 -15.14 -13.72
CA CYS A 35 -21.83 -16.49 -13.33
C CYS A 35 -23.26 -16.49 -12.77
N CYS A 36 -24.11 -17.45 -13.17
CA CYS A 36 -25.48 -17.58 -12.67
C CYS A 36 -25.60 -17.69 -11.13
N CYS A 37 -24.54 -18.13 -10.43
CA CYS A 37 -24.57 -18.16 -8.96
C CYS A 37 -24.77 -16.78 -8.31
N ASP A 38 -24.45 -15.71 -9.04
CA ASP A 38 -24.58 -14.33 -8.56
C ASP A 38 -25.90 -13.68 -9.00
N GLU A 39 -26.73 -14.37 -9.78
CA GLU A 39 -27.87 -13.75 -10.46
C GLU A 39 -28.94 -13.25 -9.50
N ALA A 40 -29.35 -14.09 -8.54
CA ALA A 40 -30.38 -13.72 -7.57
C ALA A 40 -29.96 -12.50 -6.75
N PHE A 41 -28.74 -12.54 -6.19
CA PHE A 41 -28.17 -11.45 -5.40
C PHE A 41 -27.99 -10.18 -6.24
N GLY A 42 -27.40 -10.32 -7.43
CA GLY A 42 -27.12 -9.21 -8.34
C GLY A 42 -28.39 -8.49 -8.78
N ARG A 43 -29.47 -9.22 -9.11
CA ARG A 43 -30.75 -8.62 -9.47
C ARG A 43 -31.45 -7.94 -8.29
N ARG A 44 -31.34 -8.50 -7.09
CA ARG A 44 -31.99 -7.98 -5.88
C ARG A 44 -31.30 -6.74 -5.33
N PHE A 45 -29.96 -6.74 -5.27
CA PHE A 45 -29.21 -5.72 -4.51
C PHE A 45 -28.25 -4.88 -5.36
N LEU A 46 -27.77 -5.40 -6.50
CA LEU A 46 -26.69 -4.79 -7.27
C LEU A 46 -27.03 -4.66 -8.76
N ALA A 47 -28.28 -4.29 -9.08
CA ALA A 47 -28.75 -4.19 -10.46
C ALA A 47 -27.89 -3.25 -11.32
N HIS A 48 -27.32 -2.20 -10.72
CA HIS A 48 -26.42 -1.26 -11.37
C HIS A 48 -25.08 -1.90 -11.80
N GLN A 49 -24.67 -3.01 -11.22
CA GLN A 49 -23.45 -3.73 -11.60
C GLN A 49 -23.67 -4.75 -12.72
N LEU A 50 -24.89 -4.94 -13.23
CA LEU A 50 -25.19 -6.04 -14.16
C LEU A 50 -24.88 -5.74 -15.62
N VAL A 51 -24.72 -4.46 -15.96
CA VAL A 51 -24.61 -4.00 -17.37
C VAL A 51 -23.16 -3.86 -17.81
N GLU A 52 -22.25 -3.58 -16.87
CA GLU A 52 -20.85 -3.34 -17.15
C GLU A 52 -19.96 -3.77 -15.98
N GLY A 53 -18.74 -4.16 -16.29
CA GLY A 53 -17.64 -4.36 -15.34
C GLY A 53 -16.50 -3.38 -15.59
N CYS A 54 -15.46 -3.51 -14.78
CA CYS A 54 -14.21 -2.77 -14.87
C CYS A 54 -13.06 -3.78 -14.91
N GLU A 55 -12.14 -3.63 -15.85
CA GLU A 55 -10.89 -4.39 -15.83
C GLU A 55 -9.97 -3.88 -14.73
N LEU A 56 -9.42 -4.78 -13.90
CA LEU A 56 -8.63 -4.38 -12.74
C LEU A 56 -7.36 -3.61 -13.11
N GLU A 57 -6.68 -4.02 -14.18
CA GLU A 57 -5.39 -3.43 -14.53
C GLU A 57 -5.54 -2.17 -15.38
N THR A 58 -6.47 -2.15 -16.33
CA THR A 58 -6.63 -1.04 -17.27
C THR A 58 -7.69 -0.04 -16.83
N GLN A 59 -8.46 -0.37 -15.78
CA GLN A 59 -9.64 0.37 -15.32
C GLN A 59 -10.69 0.62 -16.41
N LEU A 60 -10.59 -0.08 -17.55
CA LEU A 60 -11.50 0.07 -18.67
C LEU A 60 -12.88 -0.48 -18.29
N ARG A 61 -13.92 0.31 -18.59
CA ARG A 61 -15.31 -0.14 -18.48
C ARG A 61 -15.62 -1.08 -19.64
N VAL A 62 -16.12 -2.27 -19.32
CA VAL A 62 -16.41 -3.32 -20.29
C VAL A 62 -17.88 -3.70 -20.19
N PRO A 63 -18.68 -3.55 -21.27
CA PRO A 63 -20.09 -3.94 -21.25
C PRO A 63 -20.23 -5.46 -21.15
N VAL A 64 -21.24 -5.91 -20.41
CA VAL A 64 -21.66 -7.31 -20.41
C VAL A 64 -22.42 -7.60 -21.70
N THR A 65 -21.99 -8.62 -22.43
CA THR A 65 -22.51 -8.91 -23.77
C THR A 65 -23.51 -10.07 -23.79
N ILE A 66 -23.35 -11.07 -22.93
CA ILE A 66 -24.22 -12.28 -22.88
C ILE A 66 -24.82 -12.58 -21.51
N ALA A 67 -24.82 -11.60 -20.60
CA ALA A 67 -25.46 -11.66 -19.27
C ALA A 67 -24.98 -12.84 -18.39
N PHE A 68 -25.91 -13.47 -17.65
CA PHE A 68 -25.61 -14.58 -16.75
C PHE A 68 -25.50 -15.91 -17.50
N GLN A 69 -24.45 -16.67 -17.17
CA GLN A 69 -24.11 -17.94 -17.79
C GLN A 69 -23.78 -18.98 -16.70
N PRO A 70 -24.16 -20.26 -16.89
CA PRO A 70 -23.88 -21.30 -15.91
C PRO A 70 -22.39 -21.66 -15.89
N ASN A 71 -21.88 -22.07 -14.72
CA ASN A 71 -20.54 -22.66 -14.57
C ASN A 71 -19.37 -21.80 -15.08
N ILE A 72 -19.44 -20.48 -14.90
CA ILE A 72 -18.36 -19.57 -15.33
C ILE A 72 -17.30 -19.38 -14.23
N CYS A 73 -17.71 -19.13 -12.99
CA CYS A 73 -16.75 -18.90 -11.90
C CYS A 73 -16.06 -20.20 -11.49
N ASN A 74 -14.87 -20.11 -10.87
CA ASN A 74 -14.13 -21.28 -10.39
C ASN A 74 -14.97 -22.14 -9.43
N GLY A 75 -15.74 -21.52 -8.54
CA GLY A 75 -16.58 -22.21 -7.57
C GLY A 75 -17.62 -23.11 -8.23
N CYS A 76 -18.38 -22.60 -9.21
CA CYS A 76 -19.35 -23.40 -9.95
C CYS A 76 -18.70 -24.47 -10.84
N ARG A 77 -17.44 -24.29 -11.22
CA ARG A 77 -16.65 -25.29 -11.95
C ARG A 77 -16.00 -26.35 -11.04
N GLY A 78 -16.12 -26.23 -9.73
CA GLY A 78 -15.42 -27.09 -8.76
C GLY A 78 -13.90 -26.88 -8.75
N LEU A 79 -13.43 -25.73 -9.25
CA LEU A 79 -12.02 -25.32 -9.23
C LEU A 79 -11.74 -24.51 -7.97
N ALA A 80 -10.47 -24.47 -7.55
CA ALA A 80 -10.03 -23.63 -6.45
C ALA A 80 -10.32 -22.16 -6.74
N LEU A 81 -10.84 -21.44 -5.73
CA LEU A 81 -11.01 -20.00 -5.84
C LEU A 81 -9.67 -19.31 -5.64
N GLU A 82 -9.36 -18.36 -6.52
CA GLU A 82 -8.20 -17.49 -6.34
C GLU A 82 -8.48 -16.49 -5.21
N PRO A 83 -7.61 -16.39 -4.19
CA PRO A 83 -7.80 -15.44 -3.13
C PRO A 83 -7.57 -14.02 -3.63
N ALA A 84 -8.53 -13.13 -3.33
CA ALA A 84 -8.44 -11.71 -3.62
C ALA A 84 -8.74 -10.90 -2.34
N PRO A 85 -7.83 -10.94 -1.35
CA PRO A 85 -8.09 -10.30 -0.06
C PRO A 85 -8.27 -8.80 -0.23
N ALA A 86 -9.30 -8.24 0.41
CA ALA A 86 -9.46 -6.80 0.52
C ALA A 86 -8.33 -6.19 1.36
N ALA A 87 -7.96 -4.94 1.06
CA ALA A 87 -7.01 -4.19 1.87
C ALA A 87 -7.45 -4.14 3.35
N ALA A 88 -6.47 -4.20 4.25
CA ALA A 88 -6.73 -4.03 5.67
C ALA A 88 -7.19 -2.59 5.94
N GLY A 89 -8.24 -2.43 6.75
CA GLY A 89 -8.80 -1.12 7.06
C GLY A 89 -9.76 -1.16 8.24
N LEU A 90 -10.39 -0.02 8.54
CA LEU A 90 -11.40 0.05 9.59
C LEU A 90 -12.53 -0.95 9.27
N GLY A 91 -12.81 -1.84 10.22
CA GLY A 91 -13.80 -2.90 10.04
C GLY A 91 -13.30 -4.16 9.31
N ARG A 92 -12.11 -4.16 8.70
CA ARG A 92 -11.51 -5.30 7.96
C ARG A 92 -10.11 -5.66 8.46
N THR A 93 -9.97 -5.83 9.78
CA THR A 93 -8.66 -6.07 10.43
C THR A 93 -8.27 -7.55 10.50
N SER A 94 -9.22 -8.48 10.44
CA SER A 94 -8.94 -9.92 10.50
C SER A 94 -8.72 -10.53 9.12
N LYS A 95 -7.92 -11.60 9.04
CA LYS A 95 -7.73 -12.36 7.79
C LYS A 95 -9.06 -12.81 7.18
N ILE A 96 -9.96 -13.38 7.99
CA ILE A 96 -11.29 -13.80 7.54
C ILE A 96 -12.03 -12.63 6.87
N LYS A 97 -12.10 -11.46 7.52
CA LYS A 97 -12.79 -10.30 6.95
C LYS A 97 -12.17 -9.79 5.65
N ARG A 98 -10.86 -9.97 5.45
CA ARG A 98 -10.19 -9.59 4.23
C ARG A 98 -10.37 -10.61 3.11
N PHE A 99 -10.23 -11.91 3.38
CA PHE A 99 -10.31 -12.95 2.36
C PHE A 99 -11.76 -13.28 1.97
N TYR A 100 -12.68 -13.28 2.94
CA TYR A 100 -14.11 -13.56 2.75
C TYR A 100 -14.93 -12.28 2.62
N TRP A 101 -14.32 -11.15 2.25
CA TRP A 101 -15.00 -9.84 2.21
C TRP A 101 -16.27 -9.85 1.35
N ARG A 102 -16.25 -10.61 0.24
CA ARG A 102 -17.37 -10.75 -0.68
C ARG A 102 -18.45 -11.65 -0.10
N GLU A 103 -18.07 -12.80 0.45
CA GLU A 103 -19.01 -13.75 1.06
C GLU A 103 -19.71 -13.15 2.29
N LEU A 104 -18.96 -12.40 3.11
CA LEU A 104 -19.51 -11.60 4.22
C LEU A 104 -20.52 -10.59 3.69
N PHE A 105 -20.15 -9.78 2.69
CA PHE A 105 -21.06 -8.78 2.13
C PHE A 105 -22.36 -9.40 1.63
N PHE A 106 -22.29 -10.51 0.89
CA PHE A 106 -23.47 -11.16 0.32
C PHE A 106 -24.42 -11.63 1.44
N ARG A 107 -23.89 -12.42 2.38
CA ARG A 107 -24.68 -12.98 3.48
C ARG A 107 -25.24 -11.89 4.40
N GLU A 108 -24.42 -10.90 4.75
CA GLU A 108 -24.82 -9.79 5.61
C GLU A 108 -25.95 -8.98 4.96
N THR A 109 -25.81 -8.64 3.67
CA THR A 109 -26.82 -7.88 2.93
C THR A 109 -28.15 -8.63 2.84
N GLU A 110 -28.11 -9.94 2.53
CA GLU A 110 -29.31 -10.77 2.47
C GLU A 110 -30.01 -10.86 3.82
N ALA A 111 -29.27 -11.20 4.88
CA ALA A 111 -29.83 -11.36 6.22
C ALA A 111 -30.39 -10.06 6.79
N VAL A 112 -29.71 -8.93 6.55
CA VAL A 112 -30.19 -7.60 6.94
C VAL A 112 -31.49 -7.27 6.20
N ALA A 113 -31.52 -7.45 4.88
CA ALA A 113 -32.71 -7.14 4.09
C ALA A 113 -33.92 -8.02 4.46
N ASP A 114 -33.70 -9.29 4.78
CA ASP A 114 -34.75 -10.20 5.24
C ASP A 114 -35.22 -9.85 6.67
N TRP A 115 -34.31 -9.41 7.54
CA TRP A 115 -34.65 -8.93 8.87
C TRP A 115 -35.47 -7.63 8.80
N ASP A 116 -35.04 -6.65 8.00
CA ASP A 116 -35.76 -5.39 7.81
C ASP A 116 -37.17 -5.63 7.25
N ALA A 117 -37.30 -6.51 6.25
CA ALA A 117 -38.59 -6.86 5.65
C ALA A 117 -39.55 -7.53 6.64
N SER A 118 -39.03 -8.24 7.64
CA SER A 118 -39.81 -8.87 8.70
C SER A 118 -40.06 -7.97 9.91
N HIS A 119 -39.41 -6.82 9.98
CA HIS A 119 -39.45 -5.89 11.12
C HIS A 119 -39.64 -4.41 10.67
N PRO A 120 -40.70 -4.09 9.90
CA PRO A 120 -40.85 -2.78 9.25
C PRO A 120 -41.04 -1.60 10.21
N ASP A 121 -41.56 -1.84 11.43
CA ASP A 121 -41.98 -0.80 12.38
C ASP A 121 -41.07 -0.73 13.64
N VAL A 122 -39.84 -1.24 13.56
CA VAL A 122 -38.89 -1.25 14.68
C VAL A 122 -38.14 0.08 14.78
N ALA A 123 -37.86 0.53 16.01
CA ALA A 123 -37.13 1.76 16.25
C ALA A 123 -35.68 1.69 15.74
N ASP A 124 -35.13 2.80 15.26
CA ASP A 124 -33.79 2.88 14.66
C ASP A 124 -32.65 2.31 15.54
N GLU A 125 -32.76 2.44 16.86
CA GLU A 125 -31.76 1.89 17.78
C GLU A 125 -31.75 0.36 17.80
N ASP A 126 -32.94 -0.24 17.75
CA ASP A 126 -33.13 -1.69 17.69
C ASP A 126 -32.72 -2.24 16.32
N VAL A 127 -32.95 -1.49 15.23
CA VAL A 127 -32.44 -1.79 13.89
C VAL A 127 -30.91 -1.90 13.89
N ARG A 128 -30.22 -0.87 14.40
CA ARG A 128 -28.74 -0.87 14.47
C ARG A 128 -28.20 -2.01 15.33
N SER A 129 -28.89 -2.32 16.43
CA SER A 129 -28.53 -3.42 17.32
C SER A 129 -28.69 -4.78 16.62
N ALA A 130 -29.79 -4.97 15.89
CA ALA A 130 -30.06 -6.18 15.12
C ALA A 130 -29.05 -6.38 13.99
N HIS A 131 -28.75 -5.34 13.21
CA HIS A 131 -27.75 -5.40 12.13
C HIS A 131 -26.37 -5.82 12.66
N LYS A 132 -25.91 -5.22 13.76
CA LYS A 132 -24.64 -5.59 14.41
C LYS A 132 -24.62 -7.03 14.91
N ARG A 133 -25.77 -7.55 15.35
CA ARG A 133 -25.90 -8.96 15.77
C ARG A 133 -25.78 -9.88 14.56
N ILE A 134 -26.49 -9.58 13.48
CA ILE A 134 -26.44 -10.32 12.20
C ILE A 134 -25.00 -10.39 11.66
N GLU A 135 -24.31 -9.24 11.58
CA GLU A 135 -22.90 -9.18 11.14
C GLU A 135 -22.00 -10.10 11.97
N ARG A 136 -22.21 -10.14 13.29
CA ARG A 136 -21.43 -10.98 14.19
C ARG A 136 -21.70 -12.47 13.98
N GLU A 137 -22.97 -12.85 13.88
CA GLU A 137 -23.40 -14.23 13.67
C GLU A 137 -22.83 -14.77 12.36
N ILE A 138 -22.95 -14.01 11.26
CA ILE A 138 -22.43 -14.39 9.95
C ILE A 138 -20.91 -14.50 9.95
N LEU A 139 -20.22 -13.56 10.62
CA LEU A 139 -18.77 -13.64 10.76
C LEU A 139 -18.35 -14.92 11.49
N ASP A 140 -19.06 -15.31 12.54
CA ASP A 140 -18.76 -16.52 13.30
C ASP A 140 -19.10 -17.79 12.51
N GLU A 141 -20.17 -17.80 11.72
CA GLU A 141 -20.46 -18.88 10.77
C GLU A 141 -19.34 -19.04 9.73
N ILE A 142 -18.87 -17.95 9.12
CA ILE A 142 -17.78 -18.00 8.13
C ILE A 142 -16.49 -18.50 8.76
N LYS A 143 -16.18 -18.14 10.02
CA LYS A 143 -15.03 -18.71 10.74
C LYS A 143 -15.16 -20.22 10.91
N GLN A 144 -16.34 -20.72 11.28
CA GLN A 144 -16.60 -22.15 11.43
C GLN A 144 -16.49 -22.89 10.10
N LEU A 145 -17.05 -22.32 9.02
CA LEU A 145 -16.93 -22.85 7.67
C LEU A 145 -15.47 -22.92 7.22
N HIS A 146 -14.70 -21.86 7.44
CA HIS A 146 -13.28 -21.86 7.09
C HIS A 146 -12.50 -22.94 7.84
N ALA A 147 -12.80 -23.16 9.12
CA ALA A 147 -12.15 -24.20 9.92
C ALA A 147 -12.48 -25.62 9.45
N ALA A 148 -13.70 -25.85 8.92
CA ALA A 148 -14.15 -27.17 8.48
C ALA A 148 -13.81 -27.46 7.01
N ALA A 149 -13.99 -26.49 6.12
CA ALA A 149 -13.82 -26.59 4.68
C ALA A 149 -13.40 -25.22 4.12
N PRO A 150 -12.10 -24.88 4.15
CA PRO A 150 -11.62 -23.58 3.75
C PRO A 150 -11.88 -23.31 2.26
N LEU A 151 -12.54 -22.18 1.97
CA LEU A 151 -12.78 -21.72 0.61
C LEU A 151 -11.53 -21.12 -0.04
N TYR A 152 -10.70 -20.47 0.79
CA TYR A 152 -9.47 -19.80 0.39
C TYR A 152 -8.31 -20.30 1.23
N ASP A 153 -7.14 -20.45 0.60
CA ASP A 153 -5.87 -20.50 1.31
C ASP A 153 -5.54 -19.08 1.81
N MET A 154 -5.45 -18.92 3.13
CA MET A 154 -5.12 -17.65 3.80
C MET A 154 -3.67 -17.62 4.31
N THR A 155 -2.85 -18.56 3.84
CA THR A 155 -1.42 -18.62 4.14
C THR A 155 -0.74 -17.40 3.52
N GLU A 156 -0.01 -16.67 4.35
CA GLU A 156 0.82 -15.55 3.93
C GLU A 156 2.22 -15.82 4.47
N PRO A 157 3.29 -15.42 3.75
CA PRO A 157 4.65 -15.52 4.26
C PRO A 157 4.75 -14.82 5.61
N SER A 158 5.43 -15.44 6.57
CA SER A 158 5.69 -14.75 7.83
C SER A 158 6.74 -13.66 7.65
N GLN A 159 6.75 -12.69 8.56
CA GLN A 159 7.80 -11.67 8.58
C GLN A 159 9.21 -12.31 8.65
N ALA A 160 9.36 -13.39 9.40
CA ALA A 160 10.64 -14.09 9.52
C ALA A 160 11.05 -14.71 8.18
N ASP A 161 10.11 -15.33 7.45
CA ASP A 161 10.38 -15.91 6.14
C ASP A 161 10.82 -14.84 5.13
N ILE A 162 10.18 -13.66 5.16
CA ILE A 162 10.55 -12.55 4.26
C ILE A 162 11.93 -12.00 4.60
N LEU A 163 12.21 -11.74 5.88
CA LEU A 163 13.50 -11.22 6.32
C LEU A 163 14.65 -12.17 6.01
N ASP A 164 14.45 -13.48 6.20
CA ASP A 164 15.43 -14.51 5.87
C ASP A 164 15.64 -14.63 4.36
N ARG A 165 14.55 -14.77 3.58
CA ARG A 165 14.59 -14.89 2.12
C ARG A 165 15.27 -13.70 1.46
N CYS A 166 15.00 -12.50 1.95
CA CYS A 166 15.56 -11.25 1.41
C CYS A 166 16.90 -10.87 2.06
N GLN A 167 17.45 -11.71 2.93
CA GLN A 167 18.75 -11.51 3.59
C GLN A 167 18.87 -10.15 4.28
N VAL A 168 17.82 -9.74 4.99
CA VAL A 168 17.78 -8.43 5.65
C VAL A 168 18.58 -8.47 6.95
N ASP A 169 19.59 -7.61 7.05
CA ASP A 169 20.31 -7.40 8.31
C ASP A 169 19.40 -6.78 9.36
N ILE A 170 19.40 -7.36 10.57
CA ILE A 170 18.68 -6.83 11.73
C ILE A 170 19.69 -6.34 12.77
N GLU A 171 19.74 -5.04 12.97
CA GLU A 171 20.57 -4.41 13.99
C GLU A 171 19.79 -4.25 15.29
N SER A 172 20.29 -4.82 16.39
CA SER A 172 19.59 -4.82 17.67
C SER A 172 20.08 -3.72 18.60
N PHE A 173 19.14 -2.90 19.08
CA PHE A 173 19.38 -1.83 20.03
C PHE A 173 18.73 -2.15 21.37
N TYR A 174 19.37 -1.76 22.47
CA TYR A 174 18.90 -2.00 23.84
C TYR A 174 18.87 -0.69 24.64
N PRO A 175 18.02 0.27 24.27
CA PRO A 175 17.98 1.55 24.96
C PRO A 175 17.18 1.49 26.26
N ASP A 176 17.37 2.51 27.09
CA ASP A 176 16.50 2.74 28.24
C ASP A 176 15.14 3.28 27.77
N TYR A 177 14.07 2.88 28.48
CA TYR A 177 12.70 3.31 28.17
C TYR A 177 12.15 4.17 29.30
N ALA A 178 11.36 5.18 28.94
CA ALA A 178 10.68 6.04 29.91
C ALA A 178 9.69 5.23 30.75
N ALA A 179 9.61 5.53 32.05
CA ALA A 179 8.69 4.84 32.96
C ALA A 179 7.21 5.20 32.69
N SER A 180 6.97 6.43 32.24
CA SER A 180 5.67 6.97 31.86
C SER A 180 5.80 7.64 30.48
N PRO A 181 5.74 6.87 29.38
CA PRO A 181 5.95 7.43 28.05
C PRO A 181 4.74 8.26 27.60
N GLU A 182 5.02 9.31 26.84
CA GLU A 182 4.00 10.02 26.05
C GLU A 182 3.80 9.30 24.70
N LYS A 183 2.70 9.59 24.01
CA LYS A 183 2.41 8.94 22.72
C LYS A 183 3.51 9.26 21.70
N GLY A 184 4.20 8.25 21.20
CA GLY A 184 5.27 8.38 20.21
C GLY A 184 6.67 8.61 20.78
N ALA A 185 6.80 9.02 22.04
CA ALA A 185 8.09 9.22 22.70
C ALA A 185 8.24 8.19 23.85
N VAL A 186 9.08 7.18 23.63
CA VAL A 186 9.18 6.01 24.52
C VAL A 186 10.59 5.69 24.98
N VAL A 187 11.60 6.25 24.31
CA VAL A 187 13.03 5.92 24.53
C VAL A 187 13.71 7.05 25.28
N LEU A 188 14.52 6.74 26.29
CA LEU A 188 15.31 7.73 27.03
C LEU A 188 16.70 7.88 26.41
N VAL A 189 17.09 9.11 26.08
CA VAL A 189 18.42 9.47 25.59
C VAL A 189 18.86 10.76 26.27
N GLU A 190 19.98 10.73 26.99
CA GLU A 190 20.57 11.93 27.60
C GLU A 190 19.60 12.73 28.50
N GLY A 191 18.65 12.03 29.13
CA GLY A 191 17.63 12.64 30.01
C GLY A 191 16.36 13.12 29.28
N GLU A 192 16.31 13.04 27.95
CA GLU A 192 15.14 13.36 27.14
C GLU A 192 14.37 12.09 26.74
N THR A 193 13.05 12.18 26.65
CA THR A 193 12.22 11.11 26.07
C THR A 193 12.00 11.39 24.58
N VAL A 194 12.43 10.48 23.72
CA VAL A 194 12.40 10.62 22.26
C VAL A 194 11.68 9.44 21.59
N SER A 195 11.36 9.60 20.31
CA SER A 195 10.80 8.51 19.51
C SER A 195 11.87 7.44 19.20
N PRO A 196 11.47 6.18 18.89
CA PRO A 196 12.39 5.14 18.41
C PRO A 196 13.24 5.60 17.22
N GLU A 197 12.63 6.29 16.27
CA GLU A 197 13.27 6.79 15.05
C GLU A 197 14.29 7.86 15.42
N THR A 198 13.93 8.80 16.30
CA THR A 198 14.86 9.82 16.81
C THR A 198 16.05 9.21 17.55
N PHE A 199 15.83 8.14 18.33
CA PHE A 199 16.90 7.40 18.98
C PHE A 199 17.90 6.82 17.95
N VAL A 200 17.39 6.13 16.93
CA VAL A 200 18.21 5.52 15.87
C VAL A 200 18.94 6.59 15.07
N SER A 201 18.26 7.69 14.70
CA SER A 201 18.86 8.85 14.05
C SER A 201 20.03 9.41 14.85
N ARG A 202 19.84 9.70 16.15
CA ARG A 202 20.90 10.21 17.02
C ARG A 202 22.06 9.22 17.15
N HIS A 203 21.79 7.92 17.15
CA HIS A 203 22.84 6.89 17.18
C HIS A 203 23.73 6.98 15.93
N TYR A 204 23.15 6.94 14.73
CA TYR A 204 23.93 7.00 13.48
C TYR A 204 24.60 8.36 13.28
N GLN A 205 23.99 9.46 13.73
CA GLN A 205 24.64 10.78 13.73
C GLN A 205 25.94 10.79 14.54
N ARG A 206 25.98 10.14 15.71
CA ARG A 206 27.22 10.01 16.49
C ARG A 206 28.27 9.14 15.81
N LEU A 207 27.86 8.25 14.91
CA LEU A 207 28.76 7.47 14.06
C LEU A 207 29.20 8.22 12.79
N GLY A 208 28.80 9.49 12.65
CA GLY A 208 29.18 10.35 11.53
C GLY A 208 28.27 10.28 10.31
N TRP A 209 27.09 9.67 10.43
CA TRP A 209 26.09 9.66 9.35
C TRP A 209 25.25 10.94 9.36
N SER A 210 24.91 11.41 8.17
CA SER A 210 23.77 12.31 8.00
C SER A 210 22.49 11.47 7.91
N VAL A 211 21.37 12.04 8.36
CA VAL A 211 20.09 11.31 8.51
C VAL A 211 18.94 12.16 8.00
N LEU A 212 18.11 11.58 7.14
CA LEU A 212 16.88 12.14 6.62
C LEU A 212 15.71 11.22 7.01
N GLU A 213 14.67 11.78 7.61
CA GLU A 213 13.38 11.09 7.72
C GLU A 213 12.77 10.94 6.34
N LEU A 214 12.75 9.70 5.84
CA LEU A 214 12.28 9.37 4.51
C LEU A 214 10.77 9.15 4.55
N GLU A 215 10.29 8.05 5.12
CA GLU A 215 8.91 7.58 4.93
C GLU A 215 8.49 7.61 3.44
N SER A 216 7.20 7.58 3.12
CA SER A 216 6.76 7.55 1.71
C SER A 216 6.58 8.93 1.06
N ARG A 217 6.34 9.99 1.84
CA ARG A 217 5.90 11.30 1.30
C ARG A 217 6.93 12.01 0.42
N PRO A 218 8.22 12.09 0.78
CA PRO A 218 9.23 12.69 -0.09
C PRO A 218 9.33 11.96 -1.44
N LEU A 219 9.08 10.65 -1.48
CA LEU A 219 9.09 9.88 -2.72
C LEU A 219 7.85 10.13 -3.58
N HIS A 220 6.69 10.37 -2.96
CA HIS A 220 5.49 10.82 -3.67
C HIS A 220 5.70 12.21 -4.28
N ALA A 221 6.32 13.13 -3.53
CA ALA A 221 6.66 14.45 -4.04
C ALA A 221 7.70 14.37 -5.17
N LEU A 222 8.74 13.54 -5.02
CA LEU A 222 9.73 13.28 -6.07
C LEU A 222 9.07 12.75 -7.34
N PHE A 223 8.24 11.71 -7.19
CA PHE A 223 7.50 11.12 -8.29
C PHE A 223 6.59 12.15 -8.97
N ALA A 224 5.78 12.87 -8.20
CA ALA A 224 4.89 13.88 -8.73
C ALA A 224 5.64 14.95 -9.52
N VAL A 225 6.77 15.44 -9.00
CA VAL A 225 7.56 16.48 -9.68
C VAL A 225 8.24 15.95 -10.93
N MET A 226 8.86 14.79 -10.88
CA MET A 226 9.67 14.28 -12.00
C MET A 226 8.84 13.58 -13.08
N MET A 227 7.61 13.16 -12.76
CA MET A 227 6.75 12.41 -13.69
C MET A 227 5.53 13.20 -14.19
N TRP A 228 5.29 14.43 -13.71
CA TRP A 228 4.04 15.15 -14.04
C TRP A 228 3.81 15.30 -15.54
N LEU A 229 4.86 15.60 -16.33
CA LEU A 229 4.74 15.74 -17.79
C LEU A 229 4.25 14.46 -18.45
N LEU A 230 4.67 13.31 -17.94
CA LEU A 230 4.28 12.00 -18.46
C LEU A 230 2.86 11.62 -18.02
N ILE A 231 2.51 11.90 -16.75
CA ILE A 231 1.22 11.54 -16.16
C ILE A 231 0.10 12.45 -16.68
N GLU A 232 0.32 13.77 -16.69
CA GLU A 232 -0.64 14.77 -17.15
C GLU A 232 -0.53 15.02 -18.67
N ASP A 233 0.15 14.15 -19.41
CA ASP A 233 0.31 14.24 -20.87
C ASP A 233 -1.06 14.25 -21.57
N GLY A 234 -1.40 15.37 -22.20
CA GLY A 234 -2.65 15.53 -22.95
C GLY A 234 -2.73 14.67 -24.22
N ALA A 235 -1.62 14.09 -24.68
CA ALA A 235 -1.60 13.14 -25.79
C ALA A 235 -1.96 11.71 -25.36
N ASP A 236 -2.02 11.40 -24.06
CA ASP A 236 -2.51 10.11 -23.58
C ASP A 236 -4.03 10.00 -23.84
N PRO A 237 -4.50 9.05 -24.68
CA PRO A 237 -5.92 8.91 -25.00
C PRO A 237 -6.78 8.44 -23.83
N GLN A 238 -6.18 7.89 -22.77
CA GLN A 238 -6.90 7.53 -21.54
C GLN A 238 -6.91 8.65 -20.50
N ASN A 239 -6.26 9.78 -20.80
CA ASN A 239 -6.23 10.91 -19.89
C ASN A 239 -7.59 11.59 -19.82
N ARG A 240 -8.03 11.88 -18.59
CA ARG A 240 -9.27 12.60 -18.33
C ARG A 240 -9.06 13.69 -17.30
N ILE A 241 -9.92 14.69 -17.36
CA ILE A 241 -9.98 15.70 -16.32
C ILE A 241 -10.62 15.07 -15.08
N VAL A 242 -9.92 15.15 -13.96
CA VAL A 242 -10.41 14.74 -12.64
C VAL A 242 -10.47 15.95 -11.73
N THR A 243 -11.40 15.90 -10.78
CA THR A 243 -11.57 16.97 -9.80
C THR A 243 -11.56 16.43 -8.37
N PHE A 244 -10.92 17.17 -7.48
CA PHE A 244 -10.84 16.84 -6.06
C PHE A 244 -10.68 18.11 -5.22
N GLY A 245 -11.02 18.06 -3.94
CA GLY A 245 -10.85 19.19 -3.02
C GLY A 245 -9.38 19.39 -2.64
N SER A 246 -8.93 20.64 -2.61
CA SER A 246 -7.56 21.01 -2.21
C SER A 246 -7.23 20.46 -0.82
N ARG A 247 -6.08 19.80 -0.75
CA ARG A 247 -5.49 19.28 0.50
C ARG A 247 -4.92 20.42 1.32
N THR A 248 -4.33 21.42 0.66
CA THR A 248 -3.89 22.65 1.32
C THR A 248 -5.04 23.35 2.04
N ALA A 249 -6.19 23.53 1.37
CA ALA A 249 -7.38 24.13 1.97
C ALA A 249 -7.95 23.27 3.12
N PHE A 250 -7.96 21.94 2.93
CA PHE A 250 -8.39 20.98 3.95
C PHE A 250 -7.55 21.08 5.23
N ASP A 251 -6.22 21.09 5.11
CA ASP A 251 -5.30 21.20 6.24
C ASP A 251 -5.43 22.54 6.96
N ALA A 252 -5.61 23.63 6.19
CA ALA A 252 -5.85 24.96 6.72
C ALA A 252 -7.27 25.15 7.31
N ARG A 253 -8.16 24.16 7.16
CA ARG A 253 -9.56 24.19 7.59
C ARG A 253 -10.34 25.40 7.03
N VAL A 254 -10.02 25.78 5.80
CA VAL A 254 -10.72 26.85 5.06
C VAL A 254 -11.64 26.24 4.00
N PRO A 255 -12.60 27.00 3.43
CA PRO A 255 -13.45 26.49 2.35
C PRO A 255 -12.61 25.88 1.22
N GLY A 256 -12.94 24.65 0.85
CA GLY A 256 -12.16 23.88 -0.12
C GLY A 256 -12.27 24.46 -1.53
N GLU A 257 -11.13 24.77 -2.13
CA GLU A 257 -11.03 24.99 -3.57
C GLU A 257 -11.04 23.63 -4.30
N MET A 258 -11.70 23.57 -5.46
CA MET A 258 -11.65 22.39 -6.32
C MET A 258 -10.46 22.47 -7.26
N ILE A 259 -9.58 21.47 -7.21
CA ILE A 259 -8.45 21.32 -8.11
C ILE A 259 -8.88 20.46 -9.29
N TRP A 260 -8.38 20.82 -10.47
CA TRP A 260 -8.59 20.11 -11.73
C TRP A 260 -7.25 19.68 -12.31
N THR A 261 -7.06 18.39 -12.54
CA THR A 261 -5.83 17.81 -13.10
C THR A 261 -6.18 16.75 -14.13
N HIS A 262 -5.21 16.40 -14.96
CA HIS A 262 -5.31 15.32 -15.93
C HIS A 262 -4.77 14.04 -15.31
N LEU A 263 -5.61 13.01 -15.17
CA LEU A 263 -5.17 11.67 -14.80
C LEU A 263 -5.71 10.62 -15.77
N PRO A 264 -4.86 9.70 -16.24
CA PRO A 264 -5.28 8.49 -16.94
C PRO A 264 -6.23 7.64 -16.10
N ASP A 265 -7.20 6.98 -16.74
CA ASP A 265 -8.12 6.04 -16.08
C ASP A 265 -7.38 4.94 -15.30
N ASP A 266 -6.27 4.45 -15.86
CA ASP A 266 -5.42 3.42 -15.29
C ASP A 266 -4.28 3.97 -14.41
N PHE A 267 -4.25 5.28 -14.11
CA PHE A 267 -3.17 5.91 -13.35
C PHE A 267 -2.82 5.10 -12.10
N GLY A 268 -1.53 4.79 -11.96
CA GLY A 268 -0.94 4.12 -10.82
C GLY A 268 -1.21 2.62 -10.69
N THR A 269 -1.92 2.02 -11.64
CA THR A 269 -2.02 0.55 -11.75
C THR A 269 -0.83 -0.03 -12.54
N PRO A 270 -0.62 -1.37 -12.49
CA PRO A 270 0.32 -2.05 -13.38
C PRO A 270 -0.01 -1.88 -14.89
N GLY A 271 -1.28 -1.62 -15.21
CA GLY A 271 -1.73 -1.40 -16.59
C GLY A 271 -1.11 -0.14 -17.19
N TYR A 272 -0.98 0.92 -16.39
CA TYR A 272 -0.39 2.19 -16.83
C TYR A 272 1.04 2.01 -17.33
N GLY A 273 1.92 1.45 -16.50
CA GLY A 273 3.34 1.24 -16.85
C GLY A 273 3.51 0.39 -18.11
N ARG A 274 2.69 -0.66 -18.28
CA ARG A 274 2.71 -1.50 -19.49
C ARG A 274 2.21 -0.76 -20.73
N ARG A 275 1.05 -0.10 -20.64
CA ARG A 275 0.41 0.59 -21.76
C ARG A 275 1.24 1.77 -22.23
N ARG A 276 1.78 2.55 -21.29
CA ARG A 276 2.57 3.76 -21.56
C ARG A 276 4.07 3.47 -21.67
N LYS A 277 4.51 2.22 -21.72
CA LYS A 277 5.93 1.83 -21.74
C LYS A 277 6.80 2.68 -22.68
N ALA A 278 6.36 2.88 -23.92
CA ALA A 278 7.13 3.67 -24.89
C ALA A 278 7.26 5.15 -24.48
N ALA A 279 6.16 5.77 -24.02
CA ALA A 279 6.16 7.14 -23.52
C ALA A 279 6.95 7.27 -22.21
N VAL A 280 6.91 6.25 -21.34
CA VAL A 280 7.77 6.20 -20.15
C VAL A 280 9.23 6.13 -20.58
N ASP A 281 9.60 5.23 -21.49
CA ASP A 281 10.99 5.10 -21.98
C ASP A 281 11.47 6.42 -22.63
N GLU A 282 10.62 7.10 -23.41
CA GLU A 282 10.88 8.42 -23.98
C GLU A 282 11.04 9.49 -22.89
N HIS A 283 10.15 9.53 -21.89
CA HIS A 283 10.25 10.47 -20.78
C HIS A 283 11.56 10.34 -20.03
N PHE A 284 11.99 9.09 -19.77
CA PHE A 284 13.27 8.84 -19.12
C PHE A 284 14.46 9.23 -19.99
N SER A 285 14.34 9.17 -21.32
CA SER A 285 15.40 9.61 -22.24
C SER A 285 15.75 11.09 -22.09
N PHE A 286 14.82 11.94 -21.63
CA PHE A 286 15.09 13.36 -21.35
C PHE A 286 16.04 13.59 -20.17
N PHE A 287 16.24 12.60 -19.30
CA PHE A 287 17.16 12.70 -18.17
C PHE A 287 18.59 12.29 -18.56
N PHE A 288 18.80 11.72 -19.74
CA PHE A 288 20.13 11.28 -20.18
C PHE A 288 20.77 12.32 -21.08
N GLU A 289 22.04 12.58 -20.83
CA GLU A 289 22.94 13.29 -21.74
C GLU A 289 23.20 12.45 -23.00
N PRO A 290 23.70 13.05 -24.10
CA PRO A 290 23.95 12.34 -25.36
C PRO A 290 24.90 11.14 -25.26
N ASP A 291 25.76 11.11 -24.24
CA ASP A 291 26.68 10.00 -23.95
C ASP A 291 26.07 8.91 -23.04
N GLY A 292 24.81 9.08 -22.62
CA GLY A 292 24.08 8.16 -21.74
C GLY A 292 24.35 8.37 -20.25
N HIS A 293 25.05 9.45 -19.86
CA HIS A 293 25.18 9.84 -18.46
C HIS A 293 23.94 10.58 -17.96
N VAL A 294 23.74 10.63 -16.64
CA VAL A 294 22.68 11.43 -15.99
C VAL A 294 23.38 12.32 -14.98
N ASP A 295 23.27 13.63 -15.15
CA ASP A 295 23.89 14.60 -14.25
C ASP A 295 22.96 14.97 -13.10
N THR A 296 23.53 15.13 -11.90
CA THR A 296 22.76 15.50 -10.70
C THR A 296 22.27 16.95 -10.78
N GLY A 297 23.09 17.86 -11.31
CA GLY A 297 22.74 19.26 -11.49
C GLY A 297 21.56 19.45 -12.43
N ASP A 298 21.51 18.68 -13.53
CA ASP A 298 20.39 18.72 -14.47
C ASP A 298 19.09 18.18 -13.85
N LEU A 299 19.15 17.08 -13.10
CA LEU A 299 17.99 16.58 -12.35
C LEU A 299 17.48 17.62 -11.34
N LEU A 300 18.38 18.29 -10.62
CA LEU A 300 18.01 19.34 -9.67
C LEU A 300 17.38 20.55 -10.36
N TRP A 301 17.94 20.97 -11.49
CA TRP A 301 17.40 22.07 -12.28
C TRP A 301 16.00 21.73 -12.80
N LEU A 302 15.81 20.54 -13.37
CA LEU A 302 14.50 20.06 -13.83
C LEU A 302 13.50 19.98 -12.68
N PHE A 303 13.91 19.44 -11.54
CA PHE A 303 13.06 19.35 -10.35
C PHE A 303 12.59 20.74 -9.90
N ASP A 304 13.52 21.69 -9.77
CA ASP A 304 13.20 23.06 -9.33
C ASP A 304 12.29 23.78 -10.33
N TYR A 305 12.52 23.58 -11.63
CA TYR A 305 11.68 24.14 -12.68
C TYR A 305 10.27 23.53 -12.70
N TRP A 306 10.16 22.20 -12.59
CA TRP A 306 8.88 21.48 -12.62
C TRP A 306 8.11 21.52 -11.30
N ARG A 307 8.75 21.89 -10.19
CA ARG A 307 8.10 22.01 -8.87
C ARG A 307 6.83 22.84 -8.94
N PHE A 308 6.82 23.99 -9.60
CA PHE A 308 5.60 24.81 -9.68
C PHE A 308 4.49 24.11 -10.49
N HIS A 309 4.84 23.52 -11.63
CA HIS A 309 3.87 22.92 -12.57
C HIS A 309 3.19 21.65 -12.04
N SER A 310 3.92 20.86 -11.27
CA SER A 310 3.45 19.59 -10.68
C SER A 310 2.61 19.75 -9.41
N ALA A 311 2.26 20.98 -9.00
CA ALA A 311 1.56 21.24 -7.75
C ALA A 311 0.22 20.49 -7.62
N ARG A 312 -0.53 20.37 -8.71
CA ARG A 312 -1.84 19.69 -8.70
C ARG A 312 -1.70 18.19 -8.50
N LEU A 313 -0.77 17.55 -9.20
CA LEU A 313 -0.46 16.14 -8.99
C LEU A 313 0.04 15.88 -7.56
N ARG A 314 0.86 16.78 -6.99
CA ARG A 314 1.27 16.67 -5.58
C ARG A 314 0.11 16.75 -4.60
N GLU A 315 -0.85 17.66 -4.81
CA GLU A 315 -2.07 17.70 -3.98
C GLU A 315 -2.91 16.43 -4.13
N TYR A 316 -3.00 15.88 -5.35
CA TYR A 316 -3.70 14.62 -5.58
C TYR A 316 -3.07 13.46 -4.78
N LEU A 317 -1.74 13.41 -4.75
CA LEU A 317 -0.94 12.41 -4.07
C LEU A 317 -0.70 12.68 -2.57
N TRP A 318 -1.31 13.72 -2.00
CA TRP A 318 -1.11 14.14 -0.60
C TRP A 318 0.35 14.45 -0.23
N ALA A 319 1.13 14.92 -1.20
CA ALA A 319 2.55 15.23 -1.08
C ALA A 319 2.82 16.72 -1.38
N HIS A 320 1.92 17.59 -0.91
CA HIS A 320 1.89 19.02 -1.24
C HIS A 320 2.62 19.93 -0.27
N HIS A 321 2.97 19.45 0.92
CA HIS A 321 3.68 20.29 1.90
C HIS A 321 5.08 20.64 1.43
N ASP A 322 5.50 21.89 1.61
CA ASP A 322 6.84 22.34 1.22
C ASP A 322 7.96 21.50 1.84
N ARG A 323 7.80 21.09 3.10
CA ARG A 323 8.70 20.13 3.76
C ARG A 323 8.91 18.86 2.94
N ASP A 324 7.84 18.27 2.42
CA ASP A 324 7.92 17.00 1.71
C ASP A 324 8.57 17.19 0.34
N VAL A 325 8.33 18.33 -0.31
CA VAL A 325 8.95 18.72 -1.59
C VAL A 325 10.44 19.06 -1.43
N ASP A 326 10.81 19.75 -0.35
CA ASP A 326 12.20 20.07 -0.05
C ASP A 326 12.98 18.79 0.27
N ARG A 327 12.39 17.85 1.02
CA ARG A 327 12.97 16.52 1.24
C ARG A 327 13.10 15.73 -0.06
N ALA A 328 12.11 15.79 -0.95
CA ALA A 328 12.20 15.17 -2.27
C ALA A 328 13.37 15.71 -3.10
N ARG A 329 13.61 17.02 -3.05
CA ARG A 329 14.78 17.65 -3.66
C ARG A 329 16.09 17.12 -3.05
N GLN A 330 16.15 17.00 -1.72
CA GLN A 330 17.31 16.42 -1.02
C GLN A 330 17.59 14.98 -1.45
N LEU A 331 16.56 14.19 -1.81
CA LEU A 331 16.81 12.84 -2.33
C LEU A 331 17.67 12.86 -3.59
N ILE A 332 17.47 13.84 -4.49
CA ILE A 332 18.29 13.99 -5.71
C ILE A 332 19.73 14.38 -5.35
N GLU A 333 19.93 15.15 -4.28
CA GLU A 333 21.27 15.53 -3.80
C GLU A 333 22.01 14.35 -3.15
N ILE A 334 21.26 13.42 -2.53
CA ILE A 334 21.82 12.31 -1.75
C ILE A 334 22.06 11.07 -2.62
N PHE A 335 21.07 10.67 -3.42
CA PHE A 335 21.17 9.46 -4.23
C PHE A 335 21.96 9.70 -5.51
N PRO A 336 22.71 8.69 -5.99
CA PRO A 336 23.24 8.71 -7.34
C PRO A 336 22.10 8.91 -8.35
N PRO A 337 22.30 9.71 -9.42
CA PRO A 337 21.23 10.08 -10.34
C PRO A 337 20.56 8.85 -11.00
N GLY A 338 21.34 7.81 -11.31
CA GLY A 338 20.79 6.54 -11.80
C GLY A 338 19.85 5.84 -10.81
N THR A 339 20.08 6.00 -9.50
CA THR A 339 19.20 5.45 -8.46
C THR A 339 17.87 6.19 -8.41
N ILE A 340 17.86 7.52 -8.59
CA ILE A 340 16.63 8.30 -8.72
C ILE A 340 15.78 7.78 -9.87
N LEU A 341 16.39 7.52 -11.03
CA LEU A 341 15.66 6.97 -12.17
C LEU A 341 15.11 5.57 -11.90
N VAL A 342 15.86 4.68 -11.24
CA VAL A 342 15.37 3.36 -10.83
C VAL A 342 14.16 3.48 -9.90
N ILE A 343 14.20 4.39 -8.93
CA ILE A 343 13.08 4.65 -8.01
C ILE A 343 11.85 5.16 -8.77
N LEU A 344 12.02 6.13 -9.66
CA LEU A 344 10.93 6.68 -10.47
C LEU A 344 10.30 5.61 -11.37
N ARG A 345 11.13 4.74 -11.98
CA ARG A 345 10.69 3.64 -12.83
C ARG A 345 9.92 2.60 -12.04
N TYR A 346 10.44 2.25 -10.87
CA TYR A 346 9.76 1.35 -9.93
C TYR A 346 8.37 1.90 -9.55
N LEU A 347 8.27 3.19 -9.23
CA LEU A 347 6.99 3.80 -8.87
C LEU A 347 6.02 3.93 -10.05
N VAL A 348 6.47 4.29 -11.26
CA VAL A 348 5.56 4.49 -12.40
C VAL A 348 4.95 3.18 -12.91
N ASP A 349 5.67 2.07 -12.74
CA ASP A 349 5.22 0.76 -13.21
C ASP A 349 4.03 0.19 -12.40
N ASP A 350 3.87 0.56 -11.12
CA ASP A 350 2.72 0.18 -10.27
C ASP A 350 2.65 1.10 -9.03
N TYR A 351 2.26 2.36 -9.24
CA TYR A 351 2.32 3.38 -8.18
C TYR A 351 1.49 2.98 -6.96
N TRP A 352 0.23 2.61 -7.12
CA TRP A 352 -0.64 2.26 -5.99
C TRP A 352 -0.23 0.97 -5.30
N GLY A 353 0.46 0.06 -6.00
CA GLY A 353 1.06 -1.12 -5.39
C GLY A 353 2.34 -0.83 -4.60
N ARG A 354 3.03 0.29 -4.88
CA ARG A 354 4.41 0.57 -4.45
C ARG A 354 4.61 1.90 -3.71
N TYR A 355 3.56 2.69 -3.56
CA TYR A 355 3.63 4.01 -2.92
C TYR A 355 3.81 3.93 -1.40
N LEU A 356 3.48 2.82 -0.74
CA LEU A 356 3.66 2.64 0.72
C LEU A 356 4.73 1.62 1.05
N GLY A 357 5.14 1.60 2.33
CA GLY A 357 6.08 0.62 2.86
C GLY A 357 7.54 1.05 2.80
N TRP A 358 7.82 2.27 2.33
CA TRP A 358 9.17 2.84 2.31
C TRP A 358 9.76 2.99 3.71
N PRO A 359 11.08 2.78 3.89
CA PRO A 359 11.74 2.83 5.19
C PRO A 359 11.64 4.20 5.89
N ASP A 360 11.71 4.18 7.21
CA ASP A 360 11.60 5.40 8.04
C ASP A 360 12.75 6.38 7.78
N LEU A 361 13.99 5.89 7.63
CA LEU A 361 15.19 6.71 7.55
C LEU A 361 16.01 6.43 6.29
N LEU A 362 16.61 7.50 5.76
CA LEU A 362 17.69 7.48 4.79
C LEU A 362 18.96 8.02 5.46
N LEU A 363 20.01 7.23 5.48
CA LEU A 363 21.33 7.58 5.98
C LEU A 363 22.29 7.78 4.81
N TRP A 364 23.18 8.75 4.92
CA TRP A 364 24.29 8.90 3.98
C TRP A 364 25.56 9.44 4.65
N ARG A 365 26.70 9.05 4.09
CA ARG A 365 28.03 9.57 4.45
C ARG A 365 28.96 9.34 3.27
N ASP A 366 29.56 10.40 2.77
CA ASP A 366 30.35 10.35 1.53
C ASP A 366 29.52 9.69 0.41
N ASP A 367 30.00 8.61 -0.20
CA ASP A 367 29.30 7.86 -1.25
C ASP A 367 28.44 6.69 -0.70
N GLU A 368 28.40 6.50 0.62
CA GLU A 368 27.63 5.42 1.26
C GLU A 368 26.19 5.84 1.52
N ILE A 369 25.23 4.95 1.19
CA ILE A 369 23.80 5.14 1.44
C ILE A 369 23.25 3.92 2.16
N LEU A 370 22.35 4.14 3.12
CA LEU A 370 21.67 3.08 3.85
C LEU A 370 20.24 3.48 4.22
N LEU A 371 19.26 2.63 3.86
CA LEU A 371 17.89 2.78 4.33
C LEU A 371 17.66 1.96 5.61
N ILE A 372 16.95 2.54 6.57
CA ILE A 372 16.63 1.89 7.85
C ILE A 372 15.13 1.95 8.11
N GLU A 373 14.55 0.78 8.36
CA GLU A 373 13.23 0.64 8.98
C GLU A 373 13.41 0.43 10.49
N VAL A 374 12.74 1.25 11.30
CA VAL A 374 12.86 1.25 12.76
C VAL A 374 11.68 0.50 13.37
N LYS A 375 11.97 -0.55 14.13
CA LYS A 375 10.95 -1.35 14.82
C LYS A 375 11.15 -1.36 16.32
N SER A 376 10.12 -0.91 17.05
CA SER A 376 10.07 -1.12 18.50
C SER A 376 9.84 -2.59 18.85
N SER A 377 10.10 -2.99 20.11
CA SER A 377 10.07 -4.39 20.54
C SER A 377 8.78 -5.15 20.17
N SER A 378 7.62 -4.54 20.30
CA SER A 378 6.31 -5.12 19.98
C SER A 378 5.86 -4.89 18.55
N ASP A 379 6.55 -4.03 17.80
CA ASP A 379 6.14 -3.66 16.45
C ASP A 379 6.54 -4.71 15.42
N ARG A 380 5.69 -4.86 14.41
CA ARG A 380 5.84 -5.81 13.29
C ARG A 380 5.86 -5.05 11.98
N LEU A 381 6.48 -5.64 10.97
CA LEU A 381 6.42 -5.12 9.61
C LEU A 381 4.98 -5.21 9.10
N SER A 382 4.52 -4.12 8.48
CA SER A 382 3.22 -4.08 7.82
C SER A 382 3.25 -4.89 6.50
N GLY A 383 2.08 -5.13 5.91
CA GLY A 383 1.98 -5.78 4.60
C GLY A 383 2.71 -5.00 3.51
N ASP A 384 2.62 -3.68 3.52
CA ASP A 384 3.27 -2.81 2.53
C ASP A 384 4.80 -2.78 2.73
N GLN A 385 5.27 -2.75 3.99
CA GLN A 385 6.71 -2.83 4.29
C GLN A 385 7.31 -4.18 3.87
N MET A 386 6.59 -5.28 4.14
CA MET A 386 6.99 -6.60 3.68
C MET A 386 7.05 -6.70 2.16
N ARG A 387 6.08 -6.10 1.44
CA ARG A 387 6.13 -6.01 -0.02
C ARG A 387 7.33 -5.20 -0.50
N TRP A 388 7.54 -4.01 0.06
CA TRP A 388 8.66 -3.15 -0.30
C TRP A 388 10.01 -3.85 -0.09
N ILE A 389 10.18 -4.63 0.99
CA ILE A 389 11.41 -5.40 1.23
C ILE A 389 11.66 -6.42 0.11
N VAL A 390 10.62 -7.12 -0.34
CA VAL A 390 10.71 -8.08 -1.44
C VAL A 390 11.05 -7.37 -2.74
N ASP A 391 10.33 -6.29 -3.05
CA ASP A 391 10.57 -5.48 -4.24
C ASP A 391 11.95 -4.83 -4.24
N ASN A 392 12.45 -4.40 -3.07
CA ASN A 392 13.80 -3.88 -2.93
C ASN A 392 14.84 -4.96 -3.18
N PHE A 393 14.64 -6.15 -2.60
CA PHE A 393 15.52 -7.29 -2.83
C PHE A 393 15.52 -7.73 -4.29
N GLU A 394 14.40 -7.66 -5.01
CA GLU A 394 14.28 -8.16 -6.38
C GLU A 394 14.63 -7.12 -7.45
N GLN A 395 14.26 -5.84 -7.23
CA GLN A 395 14.25 -4.79 -8.25
C GLN A 395 15.13 -3.59 -7.88
N LEU A 396 14.89 -2.92 -6.75
CA LEU A 396 15.55 -1.64 -6.43
C LEU A 396 17.02 -1.80 -6.00
N LYS A 397 17.34 -2.88 -5.28
CA LYS A 397 18.68 -3.23 -4.76
C LYS A 397 19.30 -2.14 -3.88
N LEU A 398 18.50 -1.37 -3.16
CA LEU A 398 19.00 -0.35 -2.25
C LEU A 398 19.50 -1.01 -0.95
N PRO A 399 20.65 -0.56 -0.39
CA PRO A 399 21.12 -1.05 0.90
C PRO A 399 20.08 -0.77 1.99
N PHE A 400 19.69 -1.82 2.71
CA PHE A 400 18.58 -1.75 3.66
C PHE A 400 18.82 -2.60 4.90
N ARG A 401 18.40 -2.10 6.07
CA ARG A 401 18.38 -2.85 7.33
C ARG A 401 17.15 -2.54 8.18
N VAL A 402 16.90 -3.42 9.14
CA VAL A 402 15.92 -3.18 10.21
C VAL A 402 16.66 -2.87 11.52
N ALA A 403 16.39 -1.70 12.10
CA ALA A 403 16.82 -1.35 13.45
C ALA A 403 15.76 -1.81 14.47
N LYS A 404 16.03 -2.88 15.23
CA LYS A 404 15.09 -3.44 16.21
C LYS A 404 15.46 -3.01 17.63
N LEU A 405 14.59 -2.24 18.28
CA LEU A 405 14.77 -1.81 19.66
C LEU A 405 14.11 -2.79 20.63
N HIS A 406 14.87 -3.33 21.57
CA HIS A 406 14.41 -4.31 22.55
C HIS A 406 14.20 -3.65 23.91
N ARG A 407 13.06 -3.94 24.56
CA ARG A 407 12.84 -3.56 25.95
C ARG A 407 13.62 -4.49 26.87
N PRO A 408 14.36 -3.97 27.87
CA PRO A 408 15.01 -4.82 28.86
C PRO A 408 13.96 -5.67 29.58
N SER A 409 14.17 -6.99 29.60
CA SER A 409 13.28 -7.92 30.29
C SER A 409 13.25 -7.60 31.79
N ARG A 410 12.08 -7.74 32.43
CA ARG A 410 11.91 -7.51 33.88
C ARG A 410 12.83 -8.37 34.76
N GLN A 411 13.48 -9.40 34.21
CA GLN A 411 14.37 -10.30 34.94
C GLN A 411 15.76 -9.70 35.26
N ASN A 412 16.22 -8.67 34.54
CA ASN A 412 17.55 -8.06 34.80
C ASN A 412 17.56 -6.91 35.83
N ARG A 413 16.41 -6.51 36.39
CA ARG A 413 16.35 -5.46 37.43
C ARG A 413 16.61 -5.96 38.86
N ARG A 414 16.98 -7.23 39.05
CA ARG A 414 17.28 -7.80 40.38
C ARG A 414 18.76 -8.10 40.67
N SER A 415 19.69 -7.81 39.76
CA SER A 415 21.12 -8.15 39.96
C SER A 415 22.09 -6.96 40.04
N THR A 416 21.65 -5.71 39.94
CA THR A 416 22.53 -4.53 40.18
C THR A 416 22.25 -3.91 41.54
N GLY A 417 22.39 -4.72 42.58
CA GLY A 417 22.34 -4.32 43.98
C GLY A 417 23.65 -4.58 44.71
N SER A 418 24.75 -4.01 44.24
CA SER A 418 25.95 -3.70 45.06
C SER A 418 27.03 -3.05 44.19
N TYR A 419 27.22 -1.74 44.33
CA TYR A 419 28.49 -1.10 43.94
C TYR A 419 29.57 -1.55 44.94
N PRO A 420 30.75 -2.03 44.51
CA PRO A 420 31.92 -2.05 45.37
C PRO A 420 32.46 -0.63 45.52
N SER A 421 32.82 -0.26 46.74
CA SER A 421 33.40 1.03 47.10
C SER A 421 34.69 1.36 46.31
N PRO A 422 35.03 2.64 46.13
CA PRO A 422 36.17 3.04 45.33
C PRO A 422 37.47 2.79 46.11
N GLY A 423 38.31 1.90 45.60
CA GLY A 423 39.67 1.72 46.09
C GLY A 423 40.20 0.30 45.96
N GLN A 424 40.34 -0.23 44.75
CA GLN A 424 41.26 -1.34 44.47
C GLN A 424 41.79 -1.22 43.04
N SER A 425 43.11 -1.28 42.92
CA SER A 425 43.93 -1.10 41.72
C SER A 425 43.71 -2.21 40.68
N TRP A 426 43.70 -1.84 39.40
CA TRP A 426 43.70 -2.77 38.27
C TRP A 426 45.07 -3.46 38.10
N PRO A 427 45.14 -4.79 37.89
CA PRO A 427 46.38 -5.44 37.48
C PRO A 427 46.64 -5.18 35.98
N ARG A 428 47.88 -4.80 35.67
CA ARG A 428 48.41 -4.82 34.30
C ARG A 428 48.45 -6.27 33.81
N LEU A 429 47.96 -6.52 32.60
CA LEU A 429 48.19 -7.77 31.90
C LEU A 429 49.29 -7.58 30.86
N GLN A 430 50.21 -8.54 30.87
CA GLN A 430 51.18 -8.86 29.82
C GLN A 430 50.48 -9.48 28.62
#